data_AF-A0A974AJG8-F1
#
_entry.id   AF-A0A974AJG8-F1
#
_cell.length_a   1.000
_cell.length_b   1.000
_cell.length_c   1.000
_cell.angle_alpha   90.00
_cell.angle_beta   90.00
_cell.angle_gamma   90.00
#
_symmetry.space_group_name_H-M   'P 1'
#
loop_
_entity.id
_entity.type
_entity.pdbx_description
1 polymer ?
#
loop_
_entity_poly.entity_id
_entity_poly.type
_entity_poly.pdbx_seq_one_letter_code
_entity_poly.pdbx_strand_id
1 'polypeptide(L)'
;MLDDATLEAVDAWAARNRVTRSEAIGRLVRLGLTVVPAATPARTARTGRAIELAAMQIDQLIDPEAPADERDRRIARLTEGPPEFVDARVDLPKRKS
;
A
#
# COMPACT_ATOMS: atom_id res chain seq x y z
N MET A 1 22.63 18.09 -16.43
CA MET A 1 23.76 17.51 -15.67
C MET A 1 23.17 16.77 -14.48
N LEU A 2 23.80 15.67 -14.03
CA LEU A 2 23.42 15.05 -12.75
C LEU A 2 23.78 16.03 -11.62
N ASP A 3 22.95 16.11 -10.59
CA ASP A 3 23.28 16.90 -9.40
C ASP A 3 24.38 16.20 -8.57
N ASP A 4 25.03 16.98 -7.71
CA ASP A 4 26.17 16.51 -6.91
C ASP A 4 25.78 15.33 -6.00
N ALA A 5 24.57 15.38 -5.43
CA ALA A 5 24.04 14.31 -4.59
C ALA A 5 23.90 12.98 -5.36
N THR A 6 23.44 13.04 -6.62
CA THR A 6 23.32 11.85 -7.47
C THR A 6 24.69 11.31 -7.84
N LEU A 7 25.68 12.18 -8.11
CA LEU A 7 27.04 11.76 -8.39
C LEU A 7 27.69 11.07 -7.18
N GLU A 8 27.53 11.62 -5.97
CA GLU A 8 28.01 11.00 -4.73
C GLU A 8 27.35 9.64 -4.49
N ALA A 9 26.05 9.51 -4.74
CA ALA A 9 25.34 8.25 -4.62
C ALA A 9 25.86 7.19 -5.61
N VAL A 10 26.14 7.58 -6.86
CA VAL A 10 26.72 6.71 -7.88
C VAL A 10 28.13 6.28 -7.47
N ASP A 11 28.94 7.19 -6.92
CA ASP A 11 30.30 6.88 -6.45
C ASP A 11 30.31 5.94 -5.25
N ALA A 12 29.45 6.19 -4.27
CA ALA A 12 29.28 5.29 -3.13
C ALA A 12 28.82 3.89 -3.59
N TRP A 13 27.91 3.81 -4.57
CA TRP A 13 27.47 2.55 -5.14
C TRP A 13 28.62 1.85 -5.89
N ALA A 14 29.40 2.59 -6.68
CA ALA A 14 30.56 2.07 -7.41
C ALA A 14 31.61 1.48 -6.44
N ALA A 15 31.93 2.20 -5.36
CA ALA A 15 32.86 1.75 -4.33
C ALA A 15 32.40 0.47 -3.64
N ARG A 16 31.12 0.40 -3.25
CA ARG A 16 30.53 -0.80 -2.61
C ARG A 16 30.55 -2.02 -3.52
N ASN A 17 30.39 -1.82 -4.82
CA ASN A 17 30.36 -2.89 -5.82
C ASN A 17 31.72 -3.17 -6.46
N ARG A 18 32.77 -2.44 -6.06
CA ARG A 18 34.15 -2.54 -6.59
C ARG A 18 34.21 -2.43 -8.11
N VAL A 19 33.47 -1.47 -8.67
CA VAL A 19 33.44 -1.18 -10.11
C VAL A 19 33.81 0.27 -10.37
N THR A 20 34.16 0.59 -11.62
CA THR A 20 34.36 1.98 -12.03
C THR A 20 33.04 2.74 -12.06
N ARG A 21 33.12 4.09 -12.00
CA ARG A 21 31.94 4.96 -12.13
C ARG A 21 31.17 4.70 -13.43
N SER A 22 31.87 4.51 -14.54
CA SER A 22 31.25 4.22 -15.85
C SER A 22 30.48 2.90 -15.86
N GLU A 23 31.05 1.86 -15.24
CA GLU A 23 30.37 0.57 -15.11
C GLU A 23 29.17 0.65 -14.15
N ALA A 24 29.29 1.41 -13.06
CA ALA A 24 28.19 1.66 -12.14
C ALA A 24 27.00 2.32 -12.85
N ILE A 25 27.26 3.39 -13.62
CA ILE A 25 26.23 4.06 -14.42
C ILE A 25 25.59 3.07 -15.40
N GLY A 26 26.38 2.29 -16.13
CA GLY A 26 25.85 1.31 -17.09
C GLY A 26 24.96 0.24 -16.43
N ARG A 27 25.34 -0.24 -15.25
CA ARG A 27 24.55 -1.23 -14.48
C ARG A 27 23.28 -0.63 -13.91
N LEU A 28 23.35 0.57 -13.31
CA LEU A 28 22.20 1.27 -12.76
C LEU A 28 21.18 1.64 -13.84
N VAL A 29 21.64 2.10 -15.02
CA VAL A 29 20.77 2.35 -16.17
C VAL A 29 20.10 1.06 -16.63
N ARG A 30 20.85 -0.04 -16.78
CA ARG A 30 20.26 -1.34 -17.16
C ARG A 30 19.19 -1.78 -16.17
N LEU A 31 19.45 -1.65 -14.87
CA LEU A 31 18.47 -1.93 -13.82
C LEU A 31 17.22 -1.04 -13.96
N GLY A 32 17.41 0.27 -14.13
CA GLY A 32 16.32 1.23 -14.32
C GLY A 32 15.46 0.93 -15.56
N LEU A 33 16.08 0.45 -16.65
CA LEU A 33 15.38 0.04 -17.86
C LEU A 33 14.63 -1.29 -17.70
N THR A 34 15.06 -2.17 -16.79
CA THR A 34 14.34 -3.44 -16.50
C THR A 34 13.19 -3.28 -15.52
N VAL A 35 13.16 -2.19 -14.75
CA VAL A 35 12.03 -1.89 -13.88
C VAL A 35 10.89 -1.36 -14.75
N VAL A 36 9.92 -2.22 -15.06
CA VAL A 36 8.59 -1.74 -15.42
C VAL A 36 8.09 -0.98 -14.19
N PRO A 37 7.73 0.31 -14.28
CA PRO A 37 7.10 0.99 -13.17
C PRO A 37 5.82 0.23 -12.88
N ALA A 38 5.84 -0.59 -11.83
CA ALA A 38 4.63 -1.18 -11.32
C ALA A 38 3.72 0.00 -11.01
N ALA A 39 2.59 0.11 -11.71
CA ALA A 39 1.55 1.03 -11.33
C ALA A 39 1.25 0.70 -9.87
N THR A 40 1.74 1.52 -8.95
CA THR A 40 1.49 1.33 -7.52
C THR A 40 -0.03 1.27 -7.44
N PRO A 41 -0.64 0.12 -7.10
CA PRO A 41 -2.09 0.04 -7.08
C PRO A 41 -2.53 1.15 -6.14
N ALA A 42 -3.39 2.03 -6.65
CA ALA A 42 -3.86 3.19 -5.89
C ALA A 42 -4.22 2.71 -4.49
N ARG A 43 -3.72 3.37 -3.45
CA ARG A 43 -3.83 2.96 -2.05
C ARG A 43 -5.28 2.54 -1.68
N THR A 44 -6.26 3.16 -2.33
CA THR A 44 -7.69 2.86 -2.28
C THR A 44 -8.07 1.43 -2.69
N ALA A 45 -7.48 0.88 -3.76
CA ALA A 45 -7.76 -0.48 -4.23
C ALA A 45 -7.24 -1.56 -3.27
N ARG A 46 -6.12 -1.30 -2.57
CA ARG A 46 -5.63 -2.19 -1.50
C ARG A 46 -6.54 -2.17 -0.27
N THR A 47 -7.12 -1.02 0.07
CA THR A 47 -8.01 -0.87 1.23
C THR A 47 -9.31 -1.66 1.04
N GLY A 48 -9.94 -1.60 -0.14
CA GLY A 48 -11.18 -2.34 -0.42
C GLY A 48 -11.03 -3.85 -0.25
N ARG A 49 -9.97 -4.42 -0.86
CA ARG A 49 -9.66 -5.86 -0.75
C ARG A 49 -9.39 -6.29 0.70
N ALA A 50 -8.72 -5.46 1.49
CA ALA A 50 -8.45 -5.76 2.89
C ALA A 50 -9.73 -5.76 3.73
N ILE A 51 -10.65 -4.83 3.48
CA ILE A 51 -11.96 -4.77 4.13
C ILE A 51 -12.78 -6.02 3.81
N GLU A 52 -12.83 -6.44 2.54
CA GLU A 52 -13.53 -7.67 2.12
C GLU A 52 -13.00 -8.91 2.84
N LEU A 53 -11.67 -9.09 2.87
CA LEU A 53 -11.05 -10.24 3.52
C LEU A 53 -11.30 -10.24 5.03
N ALA A 54 -11.24 -9.07 5.67
CA ALA A 54 -11.56 -8.93 7.08
C ALA A 54 -13.05 -9.26 7.36
N ALA A 55 -13.97 -8.78 6.52
CA ALA A 55 -15.40 -9.07 6.64
C ALA A 55 -15.66 -10.58 6.56
N MET A 56 -15.09 -11.27 5.56
CA MET A 56 -15.21 -12.72 5.42
C MET A 56 -14.68 -13.48 6.65
N GLN A 57 -13.56 -13.04 7.22
CA GLN A 57 -12.99 -13.70 8.39
C GLN A 57 -13.82 -13.45 9.65
N ILE A 58 -14.35 -12.24 9.83
CA ILE A 58 -15.20 -11.88 10.97
C ILE A 58 -16.53 -12.64 10.90
N ASP A 59 -17.10 -12.81 9.72
CA ASP A 59 -18.35 -13.56 9.51
C ASP A 59 -18.27 -15.00 10.07
N GLN A 60 -17.10 -15.64 9.94
CA GLN A 60 -16.83 -16.97 10.50
C GLN A 60 -16.65 -16.99 12.04
N LEU A 61 -16.33 -15.84 12.64
CA LEU A 61 -16.10 -15.70 14.08
C LEU A 61 -17.35 -15.24 14.84
N ILE A 62 -18.34 -14.68 14.14
CA ILE A 62 -19.61 -14.28 14.72
C ILE A 62 -20.50 -15.51 14.90
N ASP A 63 -21.30 -15.50 15.96
CA ASP A 63 -22.32 -16.51 16.23
C ASP A 63 -23.18 -16.79 14.99
N PRO A 64 -23.17 -18.03 14.45
CA PRO A 64 -23.96 -18.38 13.27
C PRO A 64 -25.47 -18.39 13.55
N GLU A 65 -25.89 -18.50 14.82
CA GLU A 65 -27.31 -18.49 15.20
C GLU A 65 -27.89 -17.07 15.28
N ALA A 66 -27.05 -16.04 15.18
CA ALA A 66 -27.50 -14.66 15.15
C ALA A 66 -28.20 -14.32 13.82
N PRO A 67 -29.25 -13.47 13.83
CA PRO A 67 -29.88 -13.00 12.60
C PRO A 67 -28.88 -12.34 11.65
N ALA A 68 -29.01 -12.56 10.34
CA ALA A 68 -28.09 -12.04 9.33
C ALA A 68 -27.87 -10.52 9.45
N ASP A 69 -28.95 -9.74 9.65
CA ASP A 69 -28.87 -8.29 9.82
C ASP A 69 -28.00 -7.87 11.01
N GLU A 70 -28.02 -8.63 12.10
CA GLU A 70 -27.21 -8.35 13.28
C GLU A 70 -25.75 -8.72 13.06
N ARG A 71 -25.49 -9.82 12.35
CA ARG A 71 -24.14 -10.24 11.93
C ARG A 71 -23.52 -9.17 11.03
N ASP A 72 -24.25 -8.69 10.04
CA ASP A 72 -23.81 -7.65 9.09
C ASP A 72 -23.51 -6.32 9.79
N ARG A 73 -24.37 -5.88 10.71
CA ARG A 73 -24.13 -4.68 11.53
C ARG A 73 -22.84 -4.80 12.33
N ARG A 74 -22.59 -5.96 12.92
CA ARG A 74 -21.39 -6.20 13.73
C ARG A 74 -20.13 -6.23 12.86
N ILE A 75 -20.17 -6.84 11.68
CA ILE A 75 -19.08 -6.81 10.70
C ILE A 75 -18.78 -5.36 10.32
N ALA A 76 -19.79 -4.60 9.89
CA ALA A 76 -19.62 -3.20 9.51
C ALA A 76 -19.03 -2.34 10.66
N ARG A 77 -19.47 -2.54 11.90
CA ARG A 77 -18.93 -1.81 13.06
C ARG A 77 -17.45 -2.11 13.31
N LEU A 78 -16.98 -3.31 12.97
CA LEU A 78 -15.59 -3.73 13.14
C LEU A 78 -14.70 -3.37 11.95
N THR A 79 -15.24 -3.33 10.72
CA THR A 79 -14.46 -3.04 9.50
C THR A 79 -14.49 -1.56 9.11
N GLU A 80 -15.65 -0.90 9.21
CA GLU A 80 -15.82 0.53 8.91
C GLU A 80 -15.65 1.42 10.15
N GLY A 81 -16.01 0.88 11.31
CA GLY A 81 -16.04 1.59 12.59
C GLY A 81 -17.46 1.98 13.01
N PRO A 82 -17.66 2.49 14.24
CA PRO A 82 -18.96 2.97 14.68
C PRO A 82 -19.40 4.19 13.86
N PRO A 83 -20.71 4.32 13.54
CA PRO A 83 -21.21 5.39 12.67
C PRO A 83 -20.86 6.80 13.19
N GLU A 84 -20.76 6.96 14.51
CA GLU A 84 -20.41 8.22 15.18
C GLU A 84 -18.99 8.70 14.86
N PHE A 85 -18.10 7.81 14.41
CA PHE A 85 -16.70 8.10 14.14
C PHE A 85 -16.30 7.99 12.67
N VAL A 86 -17.19 7.50 11.80
CA VAL A 86 -16.90 7.32 10.37
C VAL A 86 -16.48 8.65 9.73
N ASP A 87 -17.19 9.75 10.03
CA ASP A 87 -16.89 11.08 9.48
C ASP A 87 -15.65 11.75 10.09
N ALA A 88 -15.18 11.25 11.24
CA ALA A 88 -13.98 11.71 11.91
C ALA A 88 -12.70 11.04 11.37
N ARG A 89 -12.83 10.01 10.52
CA ARG A 89 -11.70 9.30 9.93
C ARG A 89 -10.91 10.19 8.98
N VAL A 90 -9.66 10.49 9.35
CA VAL A 90 -8.72 11.26 8.51
C VAL A 90 -8.03 10.41 7.44
N ASP A 91 -8.10 9.08 7.58
CA ASP A 91 -7.42 8.10 6.72
C ASP A 91 -8.22 7.69 5.48
N LEU A 92 -9.54 7.92 5.47
CA LEU A 92 -10.44 7.59 4.35
C LEU A 92 -10.96 8.85 3.64
N PRO A 93 -11.20 8.81 2.32
CA PRO A 93 -11.92 9.87 1.64
C PRO A 93 -13.35 9.98 2.20
N LYS A 94 -13.79 11.21 2.48
CA LYS A 94 -15.15 11.47 2.97
C LYS A 94 -16.17 10.97 1.94
N ARG A 95 -17.22 10.27 2.41
CA ARG A 95 -18.34 9.85 1.55
C ARG A 95 -18.95 11.12 0.93
N LYS A 96 -19.04 11.16 -0.39
CA LYS A 96 -19.75 12.26 -1.08
C LYS A 96 -21.24 12.06 -0.83
N SER A 97 -21.88 13.10 -0.28
CA SER A 97 -23.33 13.18 -0.13
C SER A 97 -24.03 13.36 -1.47
#